data_AF-A0A3M1AZF4-F1
#
_entry.id   AF-A0A3M1AZF4-F1
#
_cell.length_a   1.000
_cell.length_b   1.000
_cell.length_c   1.000
_cell.angle_alpha   90.00
_cell.angle_beta   90.00
_cell.angle_gamma   90.00
#
_symmetry.space_group_name_H-M   'P 1'
#
loop_
_entity.id
_entity.type
_entity.pdbx_description
1 polymer ?
#
loop_
_entity_poly.entity_id
_entity_poly.type
_entity_poly.pdbx_seq_one_letter_code
_entity_poly.pdbx_strand_id
1 'polypeptide(L)'
;MHRSSLIVALLLLSSFILTSCGSGRLTTRSASQKLKPVAPLPEREQSQLPVNLVITIDNVADAATSYRNFVELFINGKEIAPDQPENNLQSTYKYSLRL
;
A
#
# COMPACT_ATOMS: atom_id res chain seq x y z
N MET A 1 23.38 34.95 46.96
CA MET A 1 22.28 34.88 45.97
C MET A 1 22.74 34.46 44.56
N HIS A 2 24.00 34.67 44.15
CA HIS A 2 24.46 34.31 42.79
C HIS A 2 24.60 32.81 42.48
N ARG A 3 24.96 31.95 43.45
CA ARG A 3 25.12 30.51 43.22
C ARG A 3 23.79 29.81 42.91
N SER A 4 22.71 30.24 43.56
CA SER A 4 21.37 29.70 43.35
C SER A 4 20.84 30.01 41.95
N SER A 5 21.07 31.25 41.47
CA SER A 5 20.69 31.68 40.11
C SER A 5 21.44 30.90 39.02
N LEU A 6 22.70 30.53 39.26
CA LEU A 6 23.51 29.77 38.31
C LEU A 6 23.02 28.31 38.18
N ILE A 7 22.62 27.69 39.29
CA ILE A 7 22.06 26.33 39.30
C ILE A 7 20.70 26.29 38.59
N VAL A 8 19.84 27.28 38.84
CA VAL A 8 18.53 27.39 38.17
C VAL A 8 18.70 27.61 36.66
N ALA A 9 19.66 28.44 36.24
CA ALA A 9 19.97 28.65 34.83
C ALA A 9 20.48 27.36 34.15
N LEU A 10 21.31 26.57 34.85
CA LEU A 10 21.82 25.29 34.33
C LEU A 10 20.71 24.25 34.17
N LEU A 11 19.77 24.18 35.12
CA LEU A 11 18.60 23.30 35.06
C LEU A 11 17.62 23.70 33.95
N LEU A 12 17.41 24.99 33.74
CA LEU A 12 16.59 25.48 32.63
C LEU A 12 17.24 25.16 31.28
N LEU A 13 18.56 25.35 31.16
CA LEU A 13 19.28 25.05 29.93
C LEU A 13 19.24 23.55 29.58
N SER A 14 19.41 22.66 30.56
CA SER A 14 19.34 21.22 30.33
C SER A 14 17.93 20.76 29.91
N SER A 15 16.88 21.36 30.49
CA SER A 15 15.50 21.08 30.09
C SER A 15 15.20 21.50 28.64
N PHE A 16 15.74 22.63 28.19
CA PHE A 16 15.60 23.09 26.81
C PHE A 16 16.28 22.16 25.80
N ILE A 17 17.47 21.66 26.14
CA ILE A 17 18.23 20.74 25.27
C ILE A 17 17.48 19.41 25.11
N LEU A 18 16.85 18.90 26.17
CA LEU A 18 16.09 17.65 26.11
C LEU A 18 14.81 17.75 25.26
N THR A 19 14.16 18.92 25.24
CA THR A 19 12.95 19.13 24.41
C THR A 19 13.23 19.34 22.92
N SER A 20 14.49 19.57 22.54
CA SER A 20 14.90 19.86 21.15
C SER A 20 15.01 18.61 20.27
N CYS A 21 15.07 17.40 20.87
CA CYS A 21 15.31 16.15 20.14
C CYS A 21 14.04 15.48 19.55
N GLY A 22 12.96 16.25 19.33
CA GLY A 22 11.64 15.72 18.93
C GLY A 22 11.23 15.92 17.46
N SER A 23 12.05 16.55 16.62
CA SER A 23 11.65 17.03 15.29
C SER A 23 11.80 16.03 14.14
N GLY A 24 12.00 14.75 14.44
CA GLY A 24 12.02 13.68 13.45
C GLY A 24 10.61 13.26 12.99
N ARG A 25 9.76 14.21 12.57
CA ARG A 25 8.46 13.86 11.98
C ARG A 25 8.72 13.17 10.64
N LEU A 26 8.48 11.85 10.61
CA LEU A 26 8.50 11.06 9.39
C LEU A 26 7.44 11.64 8.44
N THR A 27 7.91 12.42 7.46
CA THR A 27 7.06 12.90 6.37
C THR A 27 7.06 11.85 5.27
N THR A 28 5.94 11.69 4.59
CA THR A 28 5.79 10.79 3.43
C THR A 28 6.91 10.98 2.40
N ARG A 29 7.34 12.24 2.20
CA ARG A 29 8.47 12.60 1.32
C ARG A 29 9.82 12.08 1.82
N SER A 30 10.09 12.17 3.12
CA SER A 30 11.33 11.62 3.70
C SER A 30 11.35 10.10 3.75
N ALA A 31 10.17 9.46 3.85
CA ALA A 31 10.02 8.01 3.81
C ALA A 31 10.26 7.48 2.38
N SER A 32 9.66 8.10 1.36
CA SER A 32 9.81 7.68 -0.03
C SER A 32 11.22 7.88 -0.59
N GLN A 33 11.98 8.86 -0.07
CA GLN A 33 13.39 9.03 -0.42
C GLN A 33 14.31 7.96 0.18
N LYS A 34 13.93 7.36 1.32
CA LYS A 34 14.73 6.34 2.00
C LYS A 34 14.36 4.92 1.58
N LEU A 35 13.10 4.70 1.23
CA LEU A 35 12.61 3.40 0.78
C LEU A 35 12.80 3.29 -0.73
N LYS A 36 13.79 2.49 -1.14
CA LYS A 36 13.90 2.09 -2.55
C LYS A 36 12.77 1.10 -2.86
N PRO A 37 12.12 1.20 -4.03
CA PRO A 37 11.18 0.17 -4.46
C PRO A 37 11.92 -1.17 -4.50
N VAL A 38 11.36 -2.17 -3.83
CA VAL A 38 11.91 -3.52 -3.80
C VAL A 38 11.59 -4.17 -5.15
N ALA A 39 12.53 -4.95 -5.68
CA ALA A 39 12.29 -5.74 -6.88
C ALA A 39 11.11 -6.70 -6.64
N PRO A 40 10.28 -6.97 -7.66
CA PRO A 40 9.21 -7.94 -7.53
C PRO A 40 9.75 -9.31 -7.13
N LEU A 41 8.98 -10.06 -6.35
CA LEU A 41 9.35 -11.40 -5.93
C LEU A 41 9.51 -12.33 -7.16
N PRO A 42 10.44 -13.30 -7.11
CA PRO A 42 10.50 -14.35 -8.10
C PRO A 42 9.16 -15.10 -8.17
N GLU A 43 8.73 -15.47 -9.37
CA GLU A 43 7.40 -16.09 -9.61
C GLU A 43 7.17 -17.36 -8.77
N ARG A 44 8.24 -18.13 -8.51
CA ARG A 44 8.21 -19.30 -7.61
C ARG A 44 7.78 -18.93 -6.19
N GLU A 45 8.35 -17.85 -5.63
CA GLU A 45 8.01 -17.39 -4.27
C GLU A 45 6.61 -16.78 -4.24
N GLN A 46 6.23 -16.04 -5.28
CA GLN A 46 4.90 -15.45 -5.41
C GLN A 46 3.78 -16.51 -5.46
N SER A 47 4.05 -17.67 -6.08
CA SER A 47 3.10 -18.80 -6.13
C SER A 47 2.81 -19.44 -4.76
N GLN A 48 3.71 -19.26 -3.80
CA GLN A 48 3.60 -19.81 -2.44
C GLN A 48 2.84 -18.88 -1.49
N LEU A 49 2.62 -17.63 -1.88
CA LEU A 49 1.85 -16.68 -1.09
C LEU A 49 0.37 -17.11 -1.02
N PRO A 50 -0.29 -16.89 0.12
CA PRO A 50 -1.74 -16.99 0.17
C PRO A 50 -2.35 -15.92 -0.74
N VAL A 51 -3.56 -16.18 -1.23
CA VAL A 51 -4.36 -15.13 -1.91
C VAL A 51 -4.55 -14.00 -0.91
N ASN A 52 -4.01 -12.83 -1.23
CA ASN A 52 -4.00 -11.65 -0.34
C ASN A 52 -4.84 -10.50 -0.89
N LEU A 53 -5.32 -10.62 -2.14
CA LEU A 53 -6.25 -9.68 -2.74
C LEU A 53 -7.25 -10.44 -3.62
N VAL A 54 -8.53 -10.11 -3.46
CA VAL A 54 -9.60 -10.62 -4.32
C VAL A 54 -10.31 -9.44 -4.95
N ILE A 55 -10.34 -9.40 -6.28
CA ILE A 55 -11.11 -8.40 -7.04
C ILE A 55 -12.34 -9.10 -7.59
N THR A 56 -13.51 -8.50 -7.37
CA THR A 56 -14.78 -8.97 -7.94
C THR A 56 -15.33 -7.89 -8.86
N ILE A 57 -15.64 -8.27 -10.10
CA ILE A 57 -16.23 -7.39 -11.10
C ILE A 57 -17.62 -7.91 -11.43
N ASP A 58 -18.63 -7.14 -11.06
CA ASP A 58 -20.03 -7.42 -11.38
C ASP A 58 -20.44 -6.60 -12.62
N ASN A 59 -20.63 -7.30 -13.73
CA ASN A 59 -21.13 -6.76 -14.98
C ASN A 59 -22.65 -6.66 -14.91
N VAL A 60 -23.16 -5.45 -14.62
CA VAL A 60 -24.60 -5.12 -14.54
C VAL A 60 -25.18 -4.85 -15.93
N ALA A 61 -24.71 -5.53 -16.98
CA ALA A 61 -25.29 -5.40 -18.31
C ALA A 61 -26.66 -6.12 -18.34
N ASP A 62 -27.70 -5.40 -18.78
CA ASP A 62 -29.03 -5.97 -18.99
C ASP A 62 -28.93 -7.11 -20.03
N ALA A 63 -29.52 -8.27 -19.72
CA ALA A 63 -29.54 -9.43 -20.62
C ALA A 63 -30.17 -9.14 -22.00
N ALA A 64 -30.87 -8.00 -22.13
CA ALA A 64 -31.50 -7.53 -23.35
C ALA A 64 -30.57 -6.79 -24.33
N THR A 65 -29.42 -6.28 -23.87
CA THR A 65 -28.46 -5.56 -24.72
C THR A 65 -27.23 -6.41 -24.97
N SER A 66 -27.08 -6.89 -26.20
CA SER A 66 -26.04 -7.83 -26.67
C SER A 66 -24.58 -7.36 -26.56
N TYR A 67 -24.30 -6.26 -25.86
CA TYR A 67 -22.95 -5.76 -25.67
C TYR A 67 -22.39 -6.23 -24.32
N ARG A 68 -21.52 -7.23 -24.38
CA ARG A 68 -20.66 -7.55 -23.24
C ARG A 68 -19.60 -6.47 -23.08
N ASN A 69 -19.63 -5.81 -21.94
CA ASN A 69 -18.45 -5.13 -21.44
C ASN A 69 -17.45 -6.21 -20.99
N PHE A 70 -16.23 -6.16 -21.51
CA PHE A 70 -15.11 -6.97 -21.03
C PHE A 70 -14.18 -6.06 -20.23
N VAL A 71 -13.53 -6.61 -19.20
CA VAL A 71 -12.54 -5.89 -18.40
C VAL A 71 -11.25 -6.68 -18.41
N GLU A 72 -10.22 -6.08 -18.97
CA GLU A 72 -8.87 -6.63 -18.95
C GLU A 72 -8.11 -6.05 -17.75
N LEU A 73 -7.50 -6.92 -16.94
CA LEU A 73 -6.71 -6.53 -15.78
C LEU A 73 -5.23 -6.77 -16.06
N PHE A 74 -4.40 -5.76 -15.84
CA PHE A 74 -2.94 -5.86 -16.00
C PHE A 74 -2.21 -5.47 -14.73
N ILE A 75 -1.20 -6.24 -14.36
CA ILE A 75 -0.28 -5.94 -13.26
C ILE A 75 1.14 -6.05 -13.80
N ASN A 76 1.91 -4.96 -13.72
CA ASN A 76 3.29 -4.88 -14.23
C ASN A 76 3.44 -5.32 -15.70
N GLY A 77 2.42 -5.05 -16.54
CA GLY A 77 2.41 -5.43 -17.96
C GLY A 77 2.02 -6.89 -18.24
N LYS A 78 1.70 -7.68 -17.22
CA LYS A 78 1.17 -9.04 -17.36
C LYS A 78 -0.35 -9.03 -17.21
N GLU A 79 -1.05 -9.68 -18.14
CA GLU A 79 -2.49 -9.88 -18.07
C GLU A 79 -2.85 -10.84 -16.93
N ILE A 80 -3.88 -10.49 -16.18
CA ILE A 80 -4.46 -11.31 -15.11
C ILE A 80 -5.82 -11.80 -15.58
N ALA A 81 -5.93 -13.12 -15.72
CA ALA A 81 -7.18 -13.78 -16.05
C ALA A 81 -8.06 -13.97 -14.80
N PRO A 82 -9.40 -14.01 -14.97
CA PRO A 82 -10.31 -14.40 -13.90
C PRO A 82 -10.15 -15.88 -13.52
N ASP A 83 -10.58 -16.23 -12.30
CA ASP A 83 -10.54 -17.60 -11.76
C ASP A 83 -11.40 -18.57 -12.59
N GLN A 84 -12.43 -18.03 -13.26
CA GLN A 84 -13.34 -18.77 -14.12
C GLN A 84 -13.33 -18.15 -15.52
N PRO A 85 -13.33 -18.96 -16.59
CA PRO A 85 -13.32 -18.45 -17.95
C PRO A 85 -14.59 -17.65 -18.23
N GLU A 86 -14.43 -16.59 -19.03
CA GLU A 86 -15.55 -15.75 -19.43
C GLU A 86 -16.60 -16.56 -20.20
N ASN A 87 -17.86 -16.49 -19.74
CA ASN A 87 -18.95 -17.20 -20.38
C ASN A 87 -20.19 -16.33 -20.53
N ASN A 88 -21.12 -16.78 -21.36
CA ASN A 88 -22.29 -16.02 -21.76
C ASN A 88 -23.37 -15.85 -20.68
N LEU A 89 -23.22 -16.54 -19.57
CA LEU A 89 -24.22 -16.66 -18.52
C LEU A 89 -23.74 -16.06 -17.19
N GLN A 90 -22.46 -15.67 -17.11
CA GLN A 90 -21.86 -15.09 -15.92
C GLN A 90 -21.76 -13.58 -16.04
N SER A 91 -22.32 -12.91 -15.03
CA SER A 91 -22.20 -11.48 -14.80
C SER A 91 -21.08 -11.14 -13.82
N THR A 92 -20.66 -12.09 -12.97
CA THR A 92 -19.69 -11.85 -11.89
C THR A 92 -18.38 -12.57 -12.18
N TYR A 93 -17.28 -11.81 -12.21
CA TYR A 93 -15.92 -12.31 -12.42
C TYR A 93 -15.08 -12.09 -11.18
N LYS A 94 -14.31 -13.10 -10.79
CA LYS A 94 -13.42 -13.05 -9.62
C LYS A 94 -11.98 -13.23 -10.05
N TYR A 95 -11.09 -12.44 -9.47
CA TYR A 95 -9.66 -12.48 -9.68
C TYR A 95 -8.98 -12.67 -8.33
N SER A 96 -8.43 -13.86 -8.10
CA SER A 96 -7.69 -14.18 -6.88
C SER A 96 -6.20 -13.90 -7.07
N LEU A 97 -5.71 -12.83 -6.45
CA LEU A 97 -4.35 -12.32 -6.61
C LEU A 97 -3.43 -12.68 -5.44
N ARG A 98 -2.16 -12.89 -5.79
CA ARG A 98 -1.02 -13.06 -4.88
C ARG A 98 0.00 -11.97 -5.18
N LEU A 99 -0.11 -10.84 -4.48
CA LEU A 99 0.77 -9.68 -4.64
C LEU A 99 2.02 -9.83 -3.78
#